data_AF-A8LWJ7-F1
#
_entry.id   AF-A8LWJ7-F1
#
_cell.length_a   1.000
_cell.length_b   1.000
_cell.length_c   1.000
_cell.angle_alpha   90.00
_cell.angle_beta   90.00
_cell.angle_gamma   90.00
#
_symmetry.space_group_name_H-M   'P 1'
#
loop_
_entity.id
_entity.type
_entity.pdbx_description
1 polymer ?
#
loop_
_entity_poly.entity_id
_entity_poly.type
_entity_poly.pdbx_seq_one_letter_code
_entity_poly.pdbx_strand_id
1 'polypeptide(L)'
;MLCCVRTHPFQSGRGPLSPGSRAGLGAAFALLALVSAVECVDGRGANYTALLIVAPFLAAALASWQVVLGVGAVAIVLGAGFALAEQVGSLSAAVAVAGIALGTVLAAATAAVRQRHGERIAELSKLATVAQQAVLRPLGPQVGSLAVAARYISSTSTAEIGGDLYEALDTPYGVRMIIGDVRGKGLEAVRLASIVLGSYRHVAYERADLRAVVADLDRAVARSVGDEDFVTAALVEERGGTLTIVNCGHPAPLLLRRGAVIALEPPAPAPPLGFMPAVRSRVERLEPGDRLLLFTDGLGEARREGEFFPTTCRAWRLLGHGTVADGLASLEAALVEWVHGRLDDDIALVLMEYTGARTGGSAAVPSWEVGTTEG
;
A
#
# COMPACT_ATOMS: atom_id res chain seq x y z
N MET A 1 9.35 -23.76 24.25
CA MET A 1 9.77 -24.35 22.96
C MET A 1 10.50 -23.24 22.21
N LEU A 2 11.84 -23.22 22.28
CA LEU A 2 12.67 -22.15 21.70
C LEU A 2 12.66 -22.27 20.17
N CYS A 3 12.31 -21.21 19.46
CA CYS A 3 12.39 -21.16 18.01
C CYS A 3 13.73 -20.56 17.58
N CYS A 4 14.56 -21.41 16.98
CA CYS A 4 15.87 -21.09 16.41
C CYS A 4 15.74 -20.03 15.31
N VAL A 5 16.32 -18.84 15.53
CA VAL A 5 16.55 -17.84 14.47
C VAL A 5 17.77 -18.31 13.67
N ARG A 6 17.50 -18.86 12.48
CA ARG A 6 18.51 -19.25 11.50
C ARG A 6 19.06 -17.98 10.84
N THR A 7 20.29 -17.60 11.18
CA THR A 7 21.03 -16.54 10.49
C THR A 7 21.53 -17.09 9.15
N HIS A 8 21.00 -16.58 8.04
CA HIS A 8 21.57 -16.83 6.72
C HIS A 8 22.85 -16.00 6.56
N PRO A 9 23.96 -16.59 6.08
CA PRO A 9 25.18 -15.84 5.79
C PRO A 9 24.95 -14.92 4.59
N PHE A 10 25.43 -13.67 4.70
CA PHE A 10 25.52 -12.71 3.60
C PHE A 10 26.30 -13.33 2.43
N GLN A 11 25.58 -13.79 1.40
CA GLN A 11 26.17 -14.09 0.11
C GLN A 11 26.26 -12.78 -0.69
N SER A 12 27.48 -12.34 -0.98
CA SER A 12 27.81 -11.27 -1.92
C SER A 12 27.59 -11.74 -3.36
N GLY A 13 26.35 -12.08 -3.71
CA GLY A 13 25.95 -12.37 -5.07
C GLY A 13 25.80 -11.07 -5.86
N ARG A 14 26.60 -10.90 -6.92
CA ARG A 14 26.36 -9.91 -7.97
C ARG A 14 25.01 -10.23 -8.64
N GLY A 15 23.93 -9.69 -8.08
CA GLY A 15 22.60 -9.77 -8.68
C GLY A 15 22.59 -9.11 -10.06
N PRO A 16 21.71 -9.54 -10.97
CA PRO A 16 21.54 -8.90 -12.26
C PRO A 16 21.22 -7.40 -12.07
N LEU A 17 21.88 -6.55 -12.86
CA LEU A 17 21.70 -5.09 -12.82
C LEU A 17 20.22 -4.72 -12.96
N SER A 18 19.74 -3.80 -12.11
CA SER A 18 18.37 -3.29 -12.20
C SER A 18 18.11 -2.65 -13.57
N PRO A 19 16.86 -2.64 -14.08
CA PRO A 19 16.53 -2.08 -15.39
C PRO A 19 17.02 -0.65 -15.60
N GLY A 20 16.89 0.21 -14.57
CA GLY A 20 17.42 1.57 -14.59
C GLY A 20 18.95 1.63 -14.67
N SER A 21 19.65 0.71 -13.99
CA SER A 21 21.11 0.60 -14.08
C SER A 21 21.56 0.18 -15.49
N ARG A 22 20.79 -0.68 -16.19
CA ARG A 22 21.11 -1.10 -17.57
C ARG A 22 20.92 0.04 -18.56
N ALA A 23 19.85 0.82 -18.43
CA ALA A 23 19.61 2.00 -19.25
C ALA A 23 20.71 3.07 -19.05
N GLY A 24 21.06 3.35 -17.80
CA GLY A 24 22.14 4.29 -17.46
C GLY A 24 23.51 3.86 -17.98
N LEU A 25 23.83 2.55 -17.86
CA LEU A 25 25.06 1.98 -18.40
C LEU A 25 25.12 2.10 -19.93
N GLY A 26 24.03 1.77 -20.62
CA GLY A 26 23.94 1.85 -22.08
C GLY A 26 24.14 3.29 -22.60
N ALA A 27 23.49 4.26 -21.96
CA ALA A 27 23.62 5.67 -22.33
C ALA A 27 25.05 6.20 -22.10
N ALA A 28 25.68 5.82 -20.99
CA ALA A 28 27.05 6.21 -20.68
C ALA A 28 28.07 5.64 -21.68
N PHE A 29 27.96 4.35 -22.05
CA PHE A 29 28.85 3.75 -23.06
C PHE A 29 28.61 4.29 -24.47
N ALA A 30 27.36 4.58 -24.85
CA ALA A 30 27.06 5.22 -26.12
C ALA A 30 27.73 6.60 -26.22
N LEU A 31 27.70 7.38 -25.13
CA LEU A 31 28.37 8.67 -25.06
C LEU A 31 29.90 8.53 -25.16
N LEU A 32 30.50 7.58 -24.44
CA LEU A 32 31.94 7.30 -24.52
C LEU A 32 32.36 6.91 -25.94
N ALA A 33 31.59 6.06 -26.61
CA ALA A 33 31.85 5.65 -27.98
C ALA A 33 31.73 6.83 -28.96
N LEU A 34 30.72 7.68 -28.80
CA LEU A 34 30.51 8.86 -29.62
C LEU A 34 31.68 9.85 -29.48
N VAL A 35 32.06 10.21 -28.25
CA VAL A 35 33.17 11.14 -27.99
C VAL A 35 34.49 10.57 -28.54
N SER A 36 34.74 9.27 -28.34
CA SER A 36 35.94 8.61 -28.89
C SER A 36 35.97 8.61 -30.42
N ALA A 37 34.82 8.39 -31.07
CA ALA A 37 34.72 8.39 -32.52
C ALA A 37 34.95 9.79 -33.11
N VAL A 38 34.42 10.84 -32.47
CA VAL A 38 34.65 12.24 -32.87
C VAL A 38 36.14 12.58 -32.78
N GLU A 39 36.81 12.25 -31.66
CA GLU A 39 38.25 12.49 -31.49
C GLU A 39 39.08 11.78 -32.58
N CYS A 40 38.76 10.52 -32.91
CA CYS A 40 39.44 9.77 -33.96
C CYS A 40 39.26 10.35 -35.38
N VAL A 41 38.12 11.00 -35.66
CA VAL A 41 37.80 11.55 -36.98
C VAL A 41 38.37 12.96 -37.17
N ASP A 42 38.33 13.80 -36.14
CA ASP A 42 38.65 15.22 -36.28
C ASP A 42 40.17 15.46 -36.35
N GLY A 43 40.98 14.75 -35.53
CA GLY A 43 42.45 14.60 -35.63
C GLY A 43 43.32 15.86 -35.77
N ARG A 44 42.73 17.08 -35.85
CA ARG A 44 43.38 18.34 -36.20
C ARG A 44 42.63 19.54 -35.61
N GLY A 45 42.67 19.71 -34.28
CA GLY A 45 42.61 21.07 -33.69
C GLY A 45 41.80 21.28 -32.41
N ALA A 46 40.90 20.38 -32.02
CA ALA A 46 40.08 20.54 -30.82
C ALA A 46 40.19 19.28 -29.92
N ASN A 47 40.61 19.47 -28.67
CA ASN A 47 40.73 18.39 -27.69
C ASN A 47 39.36 18.12 -27.05
N TYR A 48 38.66 17.08 -27.50
CA TYR A 48 37.37 16.70 -26.91
C TYR A 48 37.52 15.73 -25.74
N THR A 49 38.74 15.34 -25.37
CA THR A 49 39.06 14.44 -24.25
C THR A 49 38.35 14.85 -22.94
N ALA A 50 38.21 16.14 -22.67
CA ALA A 50 37.54 16.64 -21.47
C ALA A 50 36.04 16.28 -21.41
N LEU A 51 35.37 16.03 -22.55
CA LEU A 51 33.96 15.62 -22.60
C LEU A 51 33.71 14.21 -22.06
N LEU A 52 34.76 13.37 -21.93
CA LEU A 52 34.64 12.04 -21.33
C LEU A 52 34.16 12.09 -19.87
N ILE A 53 34.30 13.24 -19.19
CA ILE A 53 33.78 13.48 -17.83
C ILE A 53 32.25 13.36 -17.75
N VAL A 54 31.53 13.60 -18.86
CA VAL A 54 30.05 13.60 -18.88
C VAL A 54 29.50 12.20 -18.67
N ALA A 55 30.22 11.14 -19.08
CA ALA A 55 29.73 9.77 -18.97
C ALA A 55 29.58 9.29 -17.51
N PRO A 56 30.56 9.51 -16.59
CA PRO A 56 30.36 9.29 -15.16
C PRO A 56 29.16 10.03 -14.55
N PHE A 57 28.94 11.30 -14.94
CA PHE A 57 27.79 12.08 -14.45
C PHE A 57 26.46 11.50 -14.94
N LEU A 58 26.38 11.09 -16.20
CA LEU A 58 25.21 10.43 -16.75
C LEU A 58 24.94 9.08 -16.06
N ALA A 59 25.99 8.31 -15.79
CA ALA A 59 25.90 7.07 -15.02
C ALA A 59 25.41 7.33 -13.59
N ALA A 60 25.86 8.41 -12.94
CA ALA A 60 25.47 8.76 -11.58
C ALA A 60 23.97 9.07 -11.44
N ALA A 61 23.34 9.57 -12.51
CA ALA A 61 21.91 9.85 -12.54
C ALA A 61 21.05 8.57 -12.55
N LEU A 62 21.59 7.41 -12.93
CA LEU A 62 20.77 6.23 -13.25
C LEU A 62 21.28 4.92 -12.63
N ALA A 63 22.54 4.86 -12.19
CA ALA A 63 23.18 3.64 -11.71
C ALA A 63 23.75 3.80 -10.28
N SER A 64 24.22 2.68 -9.72
CA SER A 64 24.89 2.66 -8.42
C SER A 64 26.30 3.25 -8.49
N TRP A 65 26.84 3.69 -7.36
CA TRP A 65 28.18 4.29 -7.30
C TRP A 65 29.28 3.34 -7.83
N GLN A 66 29.13 2.03 -7.67
CA GLN A 66 30.08 1.05 -8.22
C GLN A 66 30.10 1.07 -9.75
N VAL A 67 28.94 1.26 -10.38
CA VAL A 67 28.82 1.36 -11.83
C VAL A 67 29.44 2.67 -12.33
N VAL A 68 29.23 3.77 -11.61
CA VAL A 68 29.84 5.07 -11.93
C VAL A 68 31.36 4.99 -11.92
N LEU A 69 31.94 4.33 -10.90
CA LEU A 69 33.39 4.10 -10.84
C LEU A 69 33.89 3.27 -12.03
N GLY A 70 33.13 2.25 -12.44
CA GLY A 70 33.44 1.45 -13.64
C GLY A 70 33.46 2.30 -14.92
N VAL A 71 32.42 3.12 -15.12
CA VAL A 71 32.33 4.03 -16.28
C VAL A 71 33.46 5.06 -16.27
N GLY A 72 33.77 5.65 -15.11
CA GLY A 72 34.86 6.60 -14.98
C GLY A 72 36.24 6.00 -15.17
N ALA A 73 36.47 4.75 -14.74
CA ALA A 73 37.71 4.05 -15.03
C ALA A 73 37.93 3.89 -16.54
N VAL A 74 36.88 3.54 -17.30
CA VAL A 74 36.94 3.47 -18.77
C VAL A 74 37.21 4.84 -19.37
N ALA A 75 36.54 5.89 -18.90
CA ALA A 75 36.76 7.26 -19.35
C ALA A 75 38.21 7.74 -19.13
N ILE A 76 38.81 7.41 -17.98
CA ILE A 76 40.21 7.72 -17.66
C ILE A 76 41.16 6.96 -18.58
N VAL A 77 40.93 5.66 -18.83
CA VAL A 77 41.77 4.85 -19.73
C VAL A 77 41.72 5.39 -21.16
N LEU A 78 40.54 5.75 -21.66
CA LEU A 78 40.38 6.35 -22.98
C LEU A 78 41.10 7.71 -23.06
N GLY A 79 40.88 8.58 -22.07
CA GLY A 79 41.54 9.90 -22.04
C GLY A 79 43.06 9.81 -21.97
N ALA A 80 43.61 8.87 -21.19
CA ALA A 80 45.04 8.60 -21.13
C ALA A 80 45.58 8.01 -22.45
N GLY A 81 44.81 7.15 -23.11
CA GLY A 81 45.15 6.59 -24.42
C GLY A 81 45.29 7.66 -25.50
N PHE A 82 44.32 8.58 -25.59
CA PHE A 82 44.37 9.71 -26.52
C PHE A 82 45.53 10.66 -26.21
N ALA A 83 45.77 10.96 -24.94
CA ALA A 83 46.91 11.76 -24.49
C ALA A 83 48.28 11.19 -24.92
N LEU A 84 48.44 9.85 -24.86
CA LEU A 84 49.66 9.18 -25.30
C LEU A 84 49.80 9.14 -26.83
N ALA A 85 48.68 9.03 -27.56
CA ALA A 85 48.66 8.91 -29.01
C ALA A 85 48.98 10.23 -29.73
N GLU A 86 48.51 11.36 -29.23
CA GLU A 86 48.62 12.66 -29.92
C GLU A 86 49.89 13.47 -29.57
N GLN A 87 50.75 13.01 -28.66
CA GLN A 87 51.92 13.77 -28.16
C GLN A 87 51.56 15.21 -27.70
N VAL A 88 50.32 15.41 -27.23
CA VAL A 88 49.82 16.68 -26.71
C VAL A 88 50.70 17.14 -25.54
N GLY A 89 50.91 18.45 -25.40
CA GLY A 89 51.69 19.03 -24.30
C GLY A 89 51.31 18.42 -22.95
N SER A 90 52.29 17.87 -22.24
CA SER A 90 52.07 16.98 -21.08
C SER A 90 51.13 17.56 -20.01
N LEU A 91 51.13 18.88 -19.84
CA LEU A 91 50.30 19.60 -18.88
C LEU A 91 48.81 19.62 -19.24
N SER A 92 48.41 19.87 -20.49
CA SER A 92 46.98 19.95 -20.86
C SER A 92 46.32 18.58 -20.84
N ALA A 93 47.03 17.55 -21.31
CA ALA A 93 46.59 16.17 -21.23
C ALA A 93 46.46 15.68 -19.77
N ALA A 94 47.45 16.01 -18.91
CA ALA A 94 47.38 15.68 -17.50
C ALA A 94 46.19 16.37 -16.80
N VAL A 95 45.93 17.64 -17.13
CA VAL A 95 44.77 18.39 -16.60
C VAL A 95 43.45 17.77 -17.04
N ALA A 96 43.32 17.35 -18.30
CA ALA A 96 42.11 16.69 -18.80
C ALA A 96 41.84 15.36 -18.08
N VAL A 97 42.85 14.49 -17.97
CA VAL A 97 42.72 13.20 -17.27
C VAL A 97 42.44 13.40 -15.77
N ALA A 98 43.12 14.37 -15.13
CA ALA A 98 42.84 14.74 -13.74
C ALA A 98 41.40 15.26 -13.57
N GLY A 99 40.88 16.04 -14.53
CA GLY A 99 39.50 16.49 -14.55
C GLY A 99 38.50 15.34 -14.64
N ILE A 100 38.73 14.35 -15.51
CA ILE A 100 37.90 13.14 -15.61
C ILE A 100 37.93 12.35 -14.30
N ALA A 101 39.11 12.20 -13.69
CA ALA A 101 39.26 11.50 -12.42
C ALA A 101 38.50 12.21 -11.28
N LEU A 102 38.66 13.52 -11.14
CA LEU A 102 37.95 14.33 -10.14
C LEU A 102 36.43 14.30 -10.38
N GLY A 103 35.98 14.45 -11.62
CA GLY A 103 34.58 14.35 -12.01
C GLY A 103 33.98 12.98 -11.70
N THR A 104 34.74 11.90 -11.94
CA THR A 104 34.32 10.54 -11.58
C THR A 104 34.13 10.39 -10.07
N VAL A 105 35.05 10.92 -9.26
CA VAL A 105 34.93 10.88 -7.80
C VAL A 105 33.69 11.65 -7.34
N LEU A 106 33.44 12.83 -7.89
CA LEU A 106 32.26 13.64 -7.56
C LEU A 106 30.95 12.97 -8.01
N ALA A 107 30.93 12.39 -9.21
CA ALA A 107 29.80 11.61 -9.73
C ALA A 107 29.54 10.36 -8.87
N ALA A 108 30.58 9.66 -8.42
CA ALA A 108 30.43 8.50 -7.53
C ALA A 108 29.93 8.93 -6.14
N ALA A 109 30.40 10.06 -5.61
CA ALA A 109 29.94 10.60 -4.33
C ALA A 109 28.45 11.01 -4.38
N THR A 110 28.01 11.71 -5.44
CA THR A 110 26.60 12.07 -5.65
C THR A 110 25.71 10.85 -5.81
N ALA A 111 26.15 9.83 -6.58
CA ALA A 111 25.45 8.56 -6.69
C ALA A 111 25.35 7.82 -5.34
N ALA A 112 26.40 7.84 -4.52
CA ALA A 112 26.42 7.23 -3.20
C ALA A 112 25.48 7.94 -2.22
N VAL A 113 25.45 9.27 -2.22
CA VAL A 113 24.51 10.08 -1.42
C VAL A 113 23.07 9.78 -1.82
N ARG A 114 22.77 9.78 -3.13
CA ARG A 114 21.45 9.40 -3.66
C ARG A 114 21.02 8.02 -3.21
N GLN A 115 21.91 7.04 -3.30
CA GLN A 115 21.62 5.66 -2.88
C GLN A 115 21.32 5.58 -1.38
N ARG A 116 22.12 6.24 -0.53
CA ARG A 116 21.88 6.30 0.92
C ARG A 116 20.54 6.95 1.27
N HIS A 117 20.14 8.00 0.56
CA HIS A 117 18.83 8.62 0.74
C HIS A 117 17.69 7.67 0.36
N GLY A 118 17.83 6.96 -0.76
CA GLY A 118 16.87 5.93 -1.17
C GLY A 118 16.73 4.81 -0.15
N GLU A 119 17.86 4.33 0.39
CA GLU A 119 17.88 3.28 1.43
C GLU A 119 17.19 3.73 2.72
N ARG A 120 17.42 4.98 3.18
CA ARG A 120 16.74 5.53 4.38
C ARG A 120 15.24 5.66 4.19
N ILE A 121 14.79 6.13 3.04
CA ILE A 121 13.35 6.24 2.73
C ILE A 121 12.73 4.84 2.78
N ALA A 122 13.36 3.85 2.15
CA ALA A 122 12.88 2.47 2.17
C ALA A 122 12.84 1.86 3.59
N GLU A 123 13.82 2.16 4.45
CA GLU A 123 13.84 1.69 5.84
C GLU A 123 12.70 2.31 6.68
N LEU A 124 12.44 3.61 6.51
CA LEU A 124 11.32 4.29 7.17
C LEU A 124 9.97 3.73 6.72
N SER A 125 9.79 3.47 5.42
CA SER A 125 8.57 2.85 4.89
C SER A 125 8.34 1.44 5.44
N LYS A 126 9.41 0.68 5.66
CA LYS A 126 9.32 -0.66 6.26
C LYS A 126 8.83 -0.61 7.71
N LEU A 127 9.31 0.36 8.51
CA LEU A 127 8.86 0.53 9.89
C LEU A 127 7.41 0.97 9.99
N ALA A 128 6.98 1.86 9.10
CA ALA A 128 5.62 2.36 9.16
C ALA A 128 4.61 1.32 8.58
N THR A 129 5.04 0.39 7.72
CA THR A 129 4.25 -0.82 7.38
C THR A 129 3.98 -1.67 8.64
N VAL A 130 4.99 -1.85 9.49
CA VAL A 130 4.84 -2.59 10.76
C VAL A 130 3.89 -1.84 11.72
N ALA A 131 3.97 -0.50 11.76
CA ALA A 131 3.05 0.31 12.57
C ALA A 131 1.60 0.17 12.09
N GLN A 132 1.35 0.20 10.78
CA GLN A 132 0.01 0.00 10.22
C GLN A 132 -0.54 -1.41 10.53
N GLN A 133 0.29 -2.45 10.38
CA GLN A 133 -0.09 -3.81 10.75
C GLN A 133 -0.33 -3.98 12.26
N ALA A 134 0.29 -3.15 13.11
CA ALA A 134 0.00 -3.14 14.54
C ALA A 134 -1.36 -2.49 14.86
N VAL A 135 -1.85 -1.59 13.99
CA VAL A 135 -3.14 -0.91 14.14
C VAL A 135 -4.28 -1.80 13.66
N LEU A 136 -4.12 -2.47 12.52
CA LEU A 136 -5.09 -3.42 11.95
C LEU A 136 -5.02 -4.77 12.67
N ARG A 137 -6.08 -5.13 13.39
CA ARG A 137 -6.15 -6.44 14.03
C ARG A 137 -6.56 -7.50 13.00
N PRO A 138 -5.89 -8.67 12.98
CA PRO A 138 -6.39 -9.79 12.19
C PRO A 138 -7.80 -10.14 12.63
N LEU A 139 -8.74 -10.18 11.70
CA LEU A 139 -10.10 -10.64 11.99
C LEU A 139 -10.07 -12.15 12.21
N GLY A 140 -10.72 -12.63 13.27
CA GLY A 140 -10.93 -14.06 13.46
C GLY A 140 -11.81 -14.64 12.34
N PRO A 141 -11.71 -15.94 12.05
CA PRO A 141 -12.52 -16.59 11.00
C PRO A 141 -14.03 -16.55 11.29
N GLN A 142 -14.41 -16.27 12.54
CA GLN A 142 -15.78 -16.13 13.01
C GLN A 142 -15.86 -14.95 14.00
N VAL A 143 -16.84 -14.07 13.81
CA VAL A 143 -17.20 -12.99 14.74
C VAL A 143 -18.70 -13.09 14.99
N GLY A 144 -19.11 -13.51 16.19
CA GLY A 144 -20.51 -13.81 16.51
C GLY A 144 -21.16 -14.78 15.50
N SER A 145 -22.22 -14.34 14.86
CA SER A 145 -23.01 -15.03 13.82
C SER A 145 -22.40 -14.98 12.41
N LEU A 146 -21.25 -14.32 12.22
CA LEU A 146 -20.65 -14.10 10.91
C LEU A 146 -19.37 -14.90 10.74
N ALA A 147 -19.25 -15.66 9.65
CA ALA A 147 -17.95 -16.10 9.17
C ALA A 147 -17.29 -14.92 8.47
N VAL A 148 -16.05 -14.56 8.83
CA VAL A 148 -15.39 -13.33 8.37
C VAL A 148 -13.98 -13.62 7.87
N ALA A 149 -13.60 -12.97 6.78
CA ALA A 149 -12.22 -12.89 6.33
C ALA A 149 -11.89 -11.46 5.91
N ALA A 150 -10.62 -11.07 6.06
CA ALA A 150 -10.09 -9.81 5.55
C ALA A 150 -8.82 -10.04 4.75
N ARG A 151 -8.58 -9.17 3.76
CA ARG A 151 -7.35 -9.08 2.99
C ARG A 151 -6.95 -7.62 2.84
N TYR A 152 -5.65 -7.37 2.95
CA TYR A 152 -5.04 -6.09 2.70
C TYR A 152 -4.02 -6.28 1.59
N ILE A 153 -4.17 -5.55 0.48
CA ILE A 153 -3.29 -5.62 -0.68
C ILE A 153 -2.61 -4.26 -0.79
N SER A 154 -1.29 -4.23 -0.60
CA SER A 154 -0.51 -2.99 -0.65
C SER A 154 -0.07 -2.67 -2.08
N SER A 155 -0.12 -1.39 -2.43
CA SER A 155 0.45 -0.81 -3.64
C SER A 155 1.97 -0.95 -3.65
N THR A 156 2.53 -1.40 -4.77
CA THR A 156 3.98 -1.62 -4.96
C THR A 156 4.70 -0.39 -5.51
N SER A 157 3.97 0.64 -5.94
CA SER A 157 4.49 1.75 -6.76
C SER A 157 5.12 2.89 -5.96
N THR A 158 4.73 3.08 -4.71
CA THR A 158 5.16 4.18 -3.86
C THR A 158 5.50 3.58 -2.51
N ALA A 159 6.64 3.95 -1.93
CA ALA A 159 7.03 3.53 -0.59
C ALA A 159 6.16 4.20 0.51
N GLU A 160 4.89 4.45 0.18
CA GLU A 160 3.90 5.16 0.96
C GLU A 160 2.91 4.15 1.50
N ILE A 161 2.40 4.42 2.69
CA ILE A 161 1.57 3.50 3.46
C ILE A 161 0.12 4.00 3.38
N GLY A 162 -0.81 3.10 3.12
CA GLY A 162 -2.22 3.44 2.94
C GLY A 162 -2.95 3.90 4.19
N GLY A 163 -4.05 4.61 3.95
CA GLY A 163 -5.01 5.07 4.95
C GLY A 163 -6.13 4.07 5.27
N ASP A 164 -6.19 2.98 4.50
CA ASP A 164 -7.18 1.92 4.62
C ASP A 164 -7.28 1.32 6.02
N LEU A 165 -8.52 1.22 6.52
CA LEU A 165 -8.84 0.70 7.84
C LEU A 165 -10.02 -0.25 7.82
N TYR A 166 -9.99 -1.26 8.69
CA TYR A 166 -11.15 -2.11 8.97
C TYR A 166 -11.10 -2.71 10.38
N GLU A 167 -12.26 -3.07 10.93
CA GLU A 167 -12.39 -3.79 12.19
C GLU A 167 -13.75 -4.50 12.27
N ALA A 168 -13.81 -5.64 12.97
CA ALA A 168 -15.04 -6.36 13.28
C ALA A 168 -15.12 -6.70 14.77
N LEU A 169 -16.24 -6.37 15.41
CA LEU A 169 -16.44 -6.52 16.85
C LEU A 169 -17.78 -7.22 17.12
N ASP A 170 -17.76 -8.21 18.02
CA ASP A 170 -18.98 -8.80 18.59
C ASP A 170 -19.40 -7.97 19.81
N THR A 171 -20.52 -7.25 19.70
CA THR A 171 -20.98 -6.26 20.67
C THR A 171 -22.34 -6.65 21.24
N PRO A 172 -22.78 -6.06 22.38
CA PRO A 172 -24.12 -6.27 22.92
C PRO A 172 -25.26 -5.93 21.94
N TYR A 173 -24.97 -5.16 20.88
CA TYR A 173 -25.93 -4.73 19.87
C TYR A 173 -25.88 -5.59 18.60
N GLY A 174 -25.04 -6.62 18.55
CA GLY A 174 -24.79 -7.45 17.38
C GLY A 174 -23.35 -7.33 16.88
N VAL A 175 -23.08 -7.99 15.77
CA VAL A 175 -21.75 -7.93 15.14
C VAL A 175 -21.64 -6.64 14.35
N ARG A 176 -20.67 -5.80 14.69
CA ARG A 176 -20.44 -4.50 14.04
C ARG A 176 -19.12 -4.49 13.30
N MET A 177 -19.13 -4.01 12.07
CA MET A 177 -17.91 -3.84 11.28
C MET A 177 -17.80 -2.42 10.76
N ILE A 178 -16.56 -1.95 10.64
CA ILE A 178 -16.21 -0.71 9.96
C ILE A 178 -15.18 -1.04 8.88
N ILE A 179 -15.31 -0.39 7.74
CA ILE A 179 -14.26 -0.25 6.74
C ILE A 179 -14.19 1.22 6.35
N GLY A 180 -13.00 1.70 5.99
CA GLY A 180 -12.83 3.06 5.53
C GLY A 180 -11.48 3.29 4.89
N ASP A 181 -11.36 4.45 4.26
CA ASP A 181 -10.10 4.96 3.74
C ASP A 181 -9.91 6.40 4.22
N VAL A 182 -8.69 6.70 4.66
CA VAL A 182 -8.25 8.01 5.08
C VAL A 182 -7.67 8.74 3.88
N ARG A 183 -8.20 9.92 3.59
CA ARG A 183 -7.64 10.77 2.54
C ARG A 183 -6.17 11.10 2.84
N GLY A 184 -5.30 10.83 1.88
CA GLY A 184 -3.86 11.05 1.99
C GLY A 184 -3.09 9.75 2.17
N LYS A 185 -1.76 9.82 2.24
CA LYS A 185 -0.89 8.65 2.39
C LYS A 185 0.20 8.91 3.43
N GLY A 186 0.84 7.84 3.88
CA GLY A 186 1.95 7.89 4.82
C GLY A 186 1.52 7.97 6.27
N LEU A 187 2.40 8.49 7.12
CA LEU A 187 2.27 8.34 8.58
C LEU A 187 1.08 9.11 9.18
N GLU A 188 0.70 10.25 8.61
CA GLU A 188 -0.49 10.99 9.07
C GLU A 188 -1.78 10.22 8.80
N ALA A 189 -1.87 9.54 7.65
CA ALA A 189 -3.02 8.67 7.34
C ALA A 189 -3.12 7.51 8.35
N VAL A 190 -1.99 6.86 8.67
CA VAL A 190 -1.91 5.80 9.69
C VAL A 190 -2.31 6.31 11.07
N ARG A 191 -1.88 7.52 11.44
CA ARG A 191 -2.25 8.16 12.70
C ARG A 191 -3.77 8.37 12.77
N LEU A 192 -4.38 8.91 11.72
CA LEU A 192 -5.83 9.15 11.71
C LEU A 192 -6.63 7.84 11.69
N ALA A 193 -6.20 6.83 10.93
CA ALA A 193 -6.76 5.49 10.97
C ALA A 193 -6.73 4.89 12.39
N SER A 194 -5.63 5.08 13.11
CA SER A 194 -5.48 4.65 14.50
C SER A 194 -6.48 5.33 15.44
N ILE A 195 -6.75 6.62 15.23
CA ILE A 195 -7.72 7.39 16.01
C ILE A 195 -9.15 6.91 15.73
N VAL A 196 -9.49 6.67 14.46
CA VAL A 196 -10.80 6.13 14.07
C VAL A 196 -11.00 4.75 14.68
N LEU A 197 -10.06 3.82 14.49
CA LEU A 197 -10.16 2.46 15.00
C LEU A 197 -10.15 2.41 16.53
N GLY A 198 -9.31 3.23 17.19
CA GLY A 198 -9.29 3.36 18.65
C GLY A 198 -10.61 3.85 19.21
N SER A 199 -11.20 4.88 18.58
CA SER A 199 -12.50 5.43 18.97
C SER A 199 -13.62 4.42 18.71
N TYR A 200 -13.63 3.79 17.53
CA TYR A 200 -14.62 2.78 17.13
C TYR A 200 -14.68 1.61 18.13
N ARG A 201 -13.52 1.08 18.53
CA ARG A 201 -13.41 0.00 19.53
C ARG A 201 -14.09 0.32 20.85
N HIS A 202 -14.17 1.59 21.22
CA HIS A 202 -14.85 2.04 22.43
C HIS A 202 -16.34 2.27 22.18
N VAL A 203 -16.67 3.13 21.21
CA VAL A 203 -18.06 3.57 21.00
C VAL A 203 -18.97 2.48 20.44
N ALA A 204 -18.40 1.48 19.76
CA ALA A 204 -19.14 0.33 19.27
C ALA A 204 -19.73 -0.54 20.40
N TYR A 205 -19.17 -0.51 21.62
CA TYR A 205 -19.75 -1.20 22.77
C TYR A 205 -20.72 -0.34 23.57
N GLU A 206 -20.60 0.99 23.51
CA GLU A 206 -21.39 1.90 24.33
C GLU A 206 -22.69 2.36 23.66
N ARG A 207 -22.64 2.65 22.35
CA ARG A 207 -23.77 3.26 21.64
C ARG A 207 -24.70 2.22 21.04
N ALA A 208 -25.99 2.29 21.34
CA ALA A 208 -26.98 1.40 20.74
C ALA A 208 -27.27 1.69 19.24
N ASP A 209 -27.19 2.95 18.82
CA ASP A 209 -27.48 3.37 17.44
C ASP A 209 -26.17 3.60 16.64
N LEU A 210 -26.06 2.99 15.44
CA LEU A 210 -24.95 3.21 14.52
C LEU A 210 -24.77 4.69 14.14
N ARG A 211 -25.84 5.49 14.10
CA ARG A 211 -25.71 6.94 13.83
C ARG A 211 -25.00 7.68 14.96
N ALA A 212 -25.21 7.24 16.20
CA ALA A 212 -24.50 7.80 17.35
C ALA A 212 -23.01 7.41 17.32
N VAL A 213 -22.70 6.18 16.87
CA VAL A 213 -21.31 5.76 16.60
C VAL A 213 -20.67 6.69 15.57
N VAL A 214 -21.32 6.93 14.42
CA VAL A 214 -20.83 7.86 13.40
C VAL A 214 -20.58 9.26 13.96
N ALA A 215 -21.49 9.80 14.76
CA ALA A 215 -21.34 11.13 15.36
C ALA A 215 -20.17 11.20 16.37
N ASP A 216 -19.88 10.12 17.10
CA ASP A 216 -18.68 10.07 17.96
C ASP A 216 -17.40 9.96 17.14
N LEU A 217 -17.39 9.17 16.07
CA LEU A 217 -16.24 9.04 15.17
C LEU A 217 -15.93 10.35 14.45
N ASP A 218 -16.96 11.03 13.94
CA ASP A 218 -16.83 12.33 13.30
C ASP A 218 -16.18 13.36 14.24
N ARG A 219 -16.61 13.41 15.51
CA ARG A 219 -15.97 14.25 16.54
C ARG A 219 -14.54 13.83 16.88
N ALA A 220 -14.20 12.55 16.78
CA ALA A 220 -12.84 12.08 17.00
C ALA A 220 -11.92 12.50 15.84
N VAL A 221 -12.40 12.37 14.61
CA VAL A 221 -11.73 12.84 13.40
C VAL A 221 -11.56 14.35 13.47
N ALA A 222 -12.64 15.13 13.58
CA ALA A 222 -12.62 16.60 13.55
C ALA A 222 -11.70 17.25 14.60
N ARG A 223 -11.42 16.59 15.73
CA ARG A 223 -10.46 17.08 16.75
C ARG A 223 -8.99 16.81 16.43
N SER A 224 -8.74 15.94 15.46
CA SER A 224 -7.44 15.33 15.21
C SER A 224 -6.81 15.74 13.88
N VAL A 225 -7.58 16.43 13.02
CA VAL A 225 -7.20 16.82 11.66
C VAL A 225 -6.93 18.32 11.53
N GLY A 226 -6.14 18.71 10.52
CA GLY A 226 -6.23 20.04 9.91
C GLY A 226 -7.46 20.16 8.98
N ASP A 227 -7.74 21.35 8.45
CA ASP A 227 -9.01 21.68 7.77
C ASP A 227 -9.37 20.83 6.51
N GLU A 228 -8.48 19.95 6.01
CA GLU A 228 -8.67 19.23 4.74
C GLU A 228 -8.59 17.68 4.79
N ASP A 229 -8.24 17.01 5.91
CA ASP A 229 -8.26 15.54 5.92
C ASP A 229 -9.59 14.98 6.42
N PHE A 230 -9.96 13.84 5.85
CA PHE A 230 -11.25 13.21 6.09
C PHE A 230 -11.13 11.70 5.94
N VAL A 231 -12.14 10.99 6.42
CA VAL A 231 -12.18 9.53 6.35
C VAL A 231 -13.49 9.11 5.72
N THR A 232 -13.42 8.45 4.56
CA THR A 232 -14.59 7.75 4.02
C THR A 232 -14.79 6.48 4.83
N ALA A 233 -16.02 6.17 5.22
CA ALA A 233 -16.27 4.95 5.99
C ALA A 233 -17.66 4.36 5.72
N ALA A 234 -17.73 3.03 5.73
CA ALA A 234 -18.97 2.27 5.81
C ALA A 234 -18.99 1.48 7.12
N LEU A 235 -20.09 1.62 7.88
CA LEU A 235 -20.32 0.83 9.09
C LEU A 235 -21.53 -0.07 8.86
N VAL A 236 -21.41 -1.31 9.32
CA VAL A 236 -22.47 -2.31 9.25
C VAL A 236 -22.69 -2.96 10.61
N GLU A 237 -23.95 -3.23 10.94
CA GLU A 237 -24.37 -3.96 12.13
C GLU A 237 -25.26 -5.11 11.69
N GLU A 238 -24.88 -6.34 12.05
CA GLU A 238 -25.73 -7.51 11.91
C GLU A 238 -26.30 -7.91 13.27
N ARG A 239 -27.63 -7.95 13.34
CA ARG A 239 -28.36 -8.37 14.54
C ARG A 239 -29.50 -9.31 14.19
N GLY A 240 -29.31 -10.60 14.45
CA GLY A 240 -30.37 -11.61 14.31
C GLY A 240 -30.89 -11.75 12.88
N GLY A 241 -30.03 -11.55 11.88
CA GLY A 241 -30.33 -11.56 10.45
C GLY A 241 -30.76 -10.20 9.92
N THR A 242 -30.81 -9.14 10.73
CA THR A 242 -31.08 -7.78 10.25
C THR A 242 -29.75 -7.06 10.08
N LEU A 243 -29.45 -6.66 8.84
CA LEU A 243 -28.27 -5.88 8.49
C LEU A 243 -28.64 -4.39 8.45
N THR A 244 -27.99 -3.58 9.26
CA THR A 244 -28.10 -2.11 9.22
C THR A 244 -26.80 -1.53 8.70
N ILE A 245 -26.87 -0.59 7.76
CA ILE A 245 -25.72 0.01 7.08
C ILE A 245 -25.82 1.52 7.19
N VAL A 246 -24.72 2.18 7.55
CA VAL A 246 -24.54 3.62 7.40
C VAL A 246 -23.26 3.88 6.61
N ASN A 247 -23.32 4.82 5.67
CA ASN A 247 -22.23 5.12 4.76
C ASN A 247 -21.91 6.61 4.82
N CYS A 248 -20.64 6.93 5.03
CA CYS A 248 -20.06 8.27 5.10
C CYS A 248 -19.13 8.48 3.91
N GLY A 249 -19.70 8.60 2.70
CA GLY A 249 -18.95 8.87 1.46
C GLY A 249 -18.04 7.73 0.97
N HIS A 250 -18.30 6.48 1.38
CA HIS A 250 -17.51 5.30 1.04
C HIS A 250 -18.17 4.48 -0.08
N PRO A 251 -17.44 3.63 -0.82
CA PRO A 251 -18.06 2.68 -1.75
C PRO A 251 -19.16 1.83 -1.11
N ALA A 252 -20.24 1.59 -1.85
CA ALA A 252 -21.39 0.82 -1.35
C ALA A 252 -21.02 -0.66 -1.19
N PRO A 253 -21.33 -1.29 -0.03
CA PRO A 253 -21.11 -2.72 0.15
C PRO A 253 -21.86 -3.56 -0.89
N LEU A 254 -21.27 -4.67 -1.33
CA LEU A 254 -21.90 -5.59 -2.27
C LEU A 254 -22.50 -6.79 -1.53
N LEU A 255 -23.81 -6.97 -1.63
CA LEU A 255 -24.51 -8.16 -1.16
C LEU A 255 -24.54 -9.22 -2.27
N LEU A 256 -24.05 -10.41 -1.95
CA LEU A 256 -24.10 -11.58 -2.80
C LEU A 256 -25.20 -12.51 -2.30
N ARG A 257 -26.20 -12.74 -3.14
CA ARG A 257 -27.38 -13.55 -2.82
C ARG A 257 -27.81 -14.35 -4.04
N ARG A 258 -27.87 -15.68 -3.91
CA ARG A 258 -28.50 -16.60 -4.88
C ARG A 258 -28.13 -16.33 -6.35
N GLY A 259 -26.86 -16.11 -6.67
CA GLY A 259 -26.43 -15.82 -8.05
C GLY A 259 -26.30 -14.34 -8.39
N ALA A 260 -26.86 -13.46 -7.57
CA ALA A 260 -26.90 -12.02 -7.82
C ALA A 260 -25.91 -11.25 -6.94
N VAL A 261 -25.47 -10.10 -7.47
CA VAL A 261 -24.66 -9.10 -6.77
C VAL A 261 -25.49 -7.82 -6.71
N ILE A 262 -25.71 -7.30 -5.51
CA ILE A 262 -26.57 -6.14 -5.24
C ILE A 262 -25.74 -5.10 -4.50
N ALA A 263 -25.55 -3.93 -5.09
CA ALA A 263 -24.94 -2.79 -4.40
C ALA A 263 -25.92 -2.22 -3.37
N LEU A 264 -25.49 -2.16 -2.10
CA LEU A 264 -26.29 -1.65 -1.00
C LEU A 264 -26.09 -0.14 -0.82
N GLU A 265 -26.44 0.62 -1.87
CA GLU A 265 -26.37 2.09 -1.88
C GLU A 265 -27.11 2.70 -0.68
N PRO A 266 -26.56 3.75 -0.05
CA PRO A 266 -27.24 4.43 1.04
C PRO A 266 -28.51 5.14 0.54
N PRO A 267 -29.52 5.35 1.40
CA PRO A 267 -30.77 6.01 0.98
C PRO A 267 -30.57 7.47 0.55
N ALA A 268 -29.50 8.10 1.02
CA ALA A 268 -29.04 9.41 0.61
C ALA A 268 -27.50 9.48 0.78
N PRO A 269 -26.78 10.19 -0.09
CA PRO A 269 -25.36 10.46 0.12
C PRO A 269 -25.14 11.22 1.42
N ALA A 270 -24.06 10.89 2.12
CA ALA A 270 -23.57 11.64 3.27
C ALA A 270 -22.08 11.97 3.06
N PRO A 271 -21.59 13.10 3.58
CA PRO A 271 -20.17 13.42 3.46
C PRO A 271 -19.30 12.45 4.27
N PRO A 272 -17.97 12.48 4.09
CA PRO A 272 -17.05 11.71 4.91
C PRO A 272 -17.03 12.13 6.39
N LEU A 273 -16.44 11.30 7.25
CA LEU A 273 -16.12 11.67 8.62
C LEU A 273 -15.12 12.84 8.63
N GLY A 274 -15.33 13.81 9.52
CA GLY A 274 -14.63 15.10 9.55
C GLY A 274 -15.50 16.25 9.00
N PHE A 275 -16.59 15.93 8.30
CA PHE A 275 -17.50 16.91 7.69
C PHE A 275 -18.95 16.78 8.18
N MET A 276 -19.15 16.37 9.43
CA MET A 276 -20.47 16.35 10.10
C MET A 276 -21.53 15.56 9.30
N PRO A 277 -21.33 14.26 9.04
CA PRO A 277 -22.18 13.51 8.15
C PRO A 277 -23.58 13.27 8.70
N ALA A 278 -24.58 13.71 7.95
CA ALA A 278 -25.99 13.44 8.20
C ALA A 278 -26.40 12.08 7.58
N VAL A 279 -25.95 10.99 8.21
CA VAL A 279 -26.17 9.63 7.68
C VAL A 279 -27.62 9.14 7.82
N ARG A 280 -28.09 8.38 6.82
CA ARG A 280 -29.33 7.59 6.89
C ARG A 280 -29.01 6.12 6.82
N SER A 281 -29.62 5.34 7.71
CA SER A 281 -29.44 3.89 7.76
C SER A 281 -30.22 3.21 6.63
N ARG A 282 -29.56 2.32 5.90
CA ARG A 282 -30.21 1.28 5.09
C ARG A 282 -30.38 0.02 5.94
N VAL A 283 -31.50 -0.66 5.80
CA VAL A 283 -31.78 -1.91 6.52
C VAL A 283 -32.11 -2.99 5.50
N GLU A 284 -31.49 -4.15 5.64
CA GLU A 284 -31.69 -5.33 4.79
C GLU A 284 -31.88 -6.57 5.66
N ARG A 285 -32.66 -7.53 5.16
CA ARG A 285 -32.83 -8.84 5.81
C ARG A 285 -31.85 -9.83 5.19
N LEU A 286 -30.99 -10.44 6.00
CA LEU A 286 -30.06 -11.48 5.58
C LEU A 286 -30.70 -12.87 5.67
N GLU A 287 -30.33 -13.72 4.72
CA GLU A 287 -30.60 -15.14 4.68
C GLU A 287 -29.29 -15.90 4.93
N PRO A 288 -29.33 -17.08 5.58
CA PRO A 288 -28.14 -17.90 5.74
C PRO A 288 -27.47 -18.18 4.38
N GLY A 289 -26.16 -17.96 4.30
CA GLY A 289 -25.37 -18.06 3.07
C GLY A 289 -25.25 -16.77 2.27
N ASP A 290 -25.97 -15.70 2.64
CA ASP A 290 -25.71 -14.37 2.10
C ASP A 290 -24.30 -13.91 2.47
N ARG A 291 -23.60 -13.34 1.49
CA ARG A 291 -22.28 -12.73 1.71
C ARG A 291 -22.32 -11.24 1.50
N LEU A 292 -21.56 -10.50 2.30
CA LEU A 292 -21.39 -9.06 2.14
C LEU A 292 -19.91 -8.75 1.96
N LEU A 293 -19.57 -8.15 0.82
CA LEU A 293 -18.25 -7.60 0.56
C LEU A 293 -18.23 -6.11 0.91
N LEU A 294 -17.32 -5.75 1.80
CA LEU A 294 -16.90 -4.40 2.14
C LEU A 294 -15.51 -4.21 1.50
N PHE A 295 -15.30 -3.08 0.83
CA PHE A 295 -14.04 -2.81 0.12
C PHE A 295 -13.76 -1.31 0.07
N THR A 296 -12.48 -0.94 0.06
CA THR A 296 -12.02 0.44 -0.16
C THR A 296 -12.00 0.78 -1.66
N ASP A 297 -11.93 2.07 -1.98
CA ASP A 297 -12.00 2.58 -3.34
C ASP A 297 -10.85 2.10 -4.24
N GLY A 298 -9.69 1.72 -3.68
CA GLY A 298 -8.60 1.10 -4.44
C GLY A 298 -9.04 -0.11 -5.27
N LEU A 299 -10.07 -0.88 -4.85
CA LEU A 299 -10.66 -1.94 -5.70
C LEU A 299 -11.42 -1.37 -6.90
N GLY A 300 -12.14 -0.26 -6.71
CA GLY A 300 -12.88 0.44 -7.77
C GLY A 300 -11.97 1.21 -8.72
N GLU A 301 -10.82 1.68 -8.24
CA GLU A 301 -9.84 2.41 -9.04
C GLU A 301 -8.84 1.50 -9.77
N ALA A 302 -8.69 0.25 -9.32
CA ALA A 302 -7.84 -0.75 -9.96
C ALA A 302 -8.20 -0.90 -11.45
N ARG A 303 -7.22 -0.64 -12.33
CA ARG A 303 -7.44 -0.58 -13.78
C ARG A 303 -6.24 -1.07 -14.58
N ARG A 304 -6.52 -1.55 -15.79
CA ARG A 304 -5.52 -1.93 -16.79
C ARG A 304 -5.77 -1.14 -18.05
N GLU A 305 -4.78 -0.39 -18.52
CA GLU A 305 -4.87 0.41 -19.76
C GLU A 305 -6.10 1.36 -19.77
N GLY A 306 -6.49 1.86 -18.59
CA GLY A 306 -7.66 2.73 -18.42
C GLY A 306 -8.98 2.01 -18.17
N GLU A 307 -9.03 0.68 -18.28
CA GLU A 307 -10.22 -0.14 -18.01
C GLU A 307 -10.28 -0.58 -16.54
N PHE A 308 -11.32 -0.18 -15.81
CA PHE A 308 -11.53 -0.56 -14.40
C PHE A 308 -11.81 -2.06 -14.24
N PHE A 309 -11.40 -2.61 -13.10
CA PHE A 309 -11.71 -3.98 -12.73
C PHE A 309 -13.23 -4.16 -12.60
N PRO A 310 -13.86 -5.08 -13.35
CA PRO A 310 -15.32 -5.21 -13.37
C PRO A 310 -15.84 -6.00 -12.16
N THR A 311 -15.70 -5.40 -10.96
CA THR A 311 -16.02 -6.03 -9.67
C THR A 311 -17.43 -6.59 -9.63
N THR A 312 -18.45 -5.80 -9.98
CA THR A 312 -19.87 -6.22 -9.90
C THR A 312 -20.19 -7.41 -10.80
N CYS A 313 -19.59 -7.48 -12.00
CA CYS A 313 -19.78 -8.59 -12.94
C CYS A 313 -19.07 -9.88 -12.51
N ARG A 314 -17.96 -9.76 -11.77
CA ARG A 314 -17.12 -10.90 -11.37
C ARG A 314 -17.36 -11.36 -9.93
N ALA A 315 -17.90 -10.50 -9.08
CA ALA A 315 -18.03 -10.71 -7.63
C ALA A 315 -18.72 -12.03 -7.30
N TRP A 316 -19.85 -12.37 -7.93
CA TRP A 316 -20.52 -13.65 -7.68
C TRP A 316 -19.61 -14.85 -7.98
N ARG A 317 -18.93 -14.85 -9.13
CA ARG A 317 -18.06 -15.96 -9.55
C ARG A 317 -16.85 -16.13 -8.61
N LEU A 318 -16.29 -15.02 -8.16
CA LEU A 318 -15.06 -15.00 -7.35
C LEU A 318 -15.34 -15.21 -5.86
N LEU A 319 -16.45 -14.68 -5.35
CA LEU A 319 -16.74 -14.62 -3.92
C LEU A 319 -17.91 -15.53 -3.51
N GLY A 320 -18.62 -16.16 -4.44
CA GLY A 320 -19.81 -16.98 -4.16
C GLY A 320 -19.55 -18.45 -3.86
N HIS A 321 -18.27 -18.87 -3.73
CA HIS A 321 -17.89 -20.27 -3.54
C HIS A 321 -17.05 -20.50 -2.28
N GLY A 322 -16.89 -21.77 -1.88
CA GLY A 322 -15.94 -22.17 -0.83
C GLY A 322 -16.18 -21.45 0.50
N THR A 323 -15.11 -21.19 1.26
CA THR A 323 -15.16 -20.33 2.44
C THR A 323 -15.05 -18.85 2.06
N VAL A 324 -15.32 -17.94 3.00
CA VAL A 324 -15.07 -16.50 2.81
C VAL A 324 -13.58 -16.19 2.52
N ALA A 325 -12.65 -16.99 3.07
CA ALA A 325 -11.23 -16.83 2.80
C ALA A 325 -10.87 -17.26 1.37
N ASP A 326 -11.46 -18.35 0.86
CA ASP A 326 -11.25 -18.82 -0.51
C ASP A 326 -11.79 -17.82 -1.53
N GLY A 327 -12.94 -17.21 -1.23
CA GLY A 327 -13.52 -16.16 -2.05
C GLY A 327 -12.60 -14.95 -2.16
N LEU A 328 -12.10 -14.43 -1.02
CA LEU A 328 -11.16 -13.30 -1.03
C LEU A 328 -9.86 -13.64 -1.73
N ALA A 329 -9.30 -14.84 -1.55
CA ALA A 329 -8.10 -15.26 -2.26
C ALA A 329 -8.31 -15.31 -3.78
N SER A 330 -9.50 -15.72 -4.23
CA SER A 330 -9.85 -15.75 -5.66
C SER A 330 -10.02 -14.36 -6.24
N LEU A 331 -10.61 -13.43 -5.49
CA LEU A 331 -10.70 -12.01 -5.87
C LEU A 331 -9.32 -11.36 -5.94
N GLU A 332 -8.48 -11.56 -4.93
CA GLU A 332 -7.10 -11.07 -4.90
C GLU A 332 -6.29 -11.58 -6.10
N ALA A 333 -6.32 -12.88 -6.38
CA ALA A 333 -5.61 -13.45 -7.53
C ALA A 333 -6.08 -12.85 -8.86
N ALA A 334 -7.40 -12.74 -9.06
CA ALA A 334 -7.97 -12.16 -10.28
C ALA A 334 -7.64 -10.67 -10.44
N LEU A 335 -7.54 -9.94 -9.33
CA LEU A 335 -7.19 -8.53 -9.31
C LEU A 335 -5.71 -8.31 -9.65
N VAL A 336 -4.81 -9.05 -8.99
CA VAL A 336 -3.37 -8.98 -9.24
C VAL A 336 -3.03 -9.35 -10.69
N GLU A 337 -3.73 -10.37 -11.23
CA GLU A 337 -3.63 -10.74 -12.64
C GLU A 337 -4.09 -9.61 -13.57
N TRP A 338 -5.23 -8.98 -13.27
CA TRP A 338 -5.79 -7.88 -14.06
C TRP A 338 -4.85 -6.68 -14.15
N VAL A 339 -4.27 -6.27 -13.02
CA VAL A 339 -3.41 -5.07 -12.95
C VAL A 339 -1.93 -5.35 -13.26
N HIS A 340 -1.60 -6.58 -13.68
CA HIS A 340 -0.22 -7.03 -13.92
C HIS A 340 0.73 -6.75 -12.73
N GLY A 341 0.21 -6.88 -11.51
CA GLY A 341 0.94 -6.65 -10.26
C GLY A 341 1.23 -5.17 -9.92
N ARG A 342 0.66 -4.20 -10.65
CA ARG A 342 0.84 -2.76 -10.39
C ARG A 342 -0.46 -2.15 -9.88
N LEU A 343 -0.51 -1.86 -8.59
CA LEU A 343 -1.63 -1.15 -7.95
C LEU A 343 -1.23 0.30 -7.70
N ASP A 344 -2.14 1.22 -8.02
CA ASP A 344 -1.97 2.65 -7.78
C ASP A 344 -2.36 3.05 -6.34
N ASP A 345 -3.23 2.25 -5.70
CA ASP A 345 -3.63 2.42 -4.31
C ASP A 345 -3.70 1.11 -3.53
N ASP A 346 -3.73 1.26 -2.21
CA ASP A 346 -3.94 0.16 -1.28
C ASP A 346 -5.41 -0.31 -1.32
N ILE A 347 -5.62 -1.57 -0.97
CA ILE A 347 -6.94 -2.19 -1.04
C ILE A 347 -7.19 -3.03 0.21
N ALA A 348 -8.16 -2.62 1.01
CA ALA A 348 -8.75 -3.41 2.06
C ALA A 348 -10.03 -4.07 1.58
N LEU A 349 -10.13 -5.38 1.83
CA LEU A 349 -11.28 -6.21 1.53
C LEU A 349 -11.73 -6.91 2.81
N VAL A 350 -13.01 -6.84 3.12
CA VAL A 350 -13.64 -7.63 4.19
C VAL A 350 -14.85 -8.36 3.60
N LEU A 351 -14.86 -9.68 3.73
CA LEU A 351 -15.96 -10.53 3.31
C LEU A 351 -16.55 -11.21 4.54
N MET A 352 -17.86 -11.03 4.73
CA MET A 352 -18.63 -11.80 5.71
C MET A 352 -19.61 -12.75 5.02
N GLU A 353 -19.94 -13.84 5.69
CA GLU A 353 -21.07 -14.71 5.38
C GLU A 353 -21.96 -14.85 6.61
N TYR A 354 -23.27 -14.66 6.43
CA TYR A 354 -24.23 -14.88 7.50
C TYR A 354 -24.52 -16.37 7.65
N THR A 355 -24.16 -16.96 8.78
CA THR A 355 -24.31 -18.41 9.02
C THR A 355 -25.68 -18.76 9.64
N GLY A 356 -26.51 -17.76 9.93
CA GLY A 356 -27.80 -17.92 10.60
C GLY A 356 -27.76 -17.55 12.08
N ALA A 357 -28.94 -17.39 12.69
CA ALA A 357 -29.04 -17.14 14.11
C ALA A 357 -28.54 -18.36 14.90
N ARG A 358 -27.55 -18.18 15.77
CA ARG A 358 -27.16 -19.21 16.73
C ARG A 358 -28.35 -19.51 17.65
N THR A 359 -29.00 -20.65 17.46
CA THR A 359 -29.84 -21.24 18.50
C THR A 359 -28.92 -21.70 19.63
N GLY A 360 -28.80 -20.92 20.71
CA GLY A 360 -28.18 -21.39 21.95
C GLY A 360 -26.95 -20.61 22.41
N GLY A 361 -27.24 -19.62 23.24
CA GLY A 361 -26.41 -19.24 24.37
C GLY A 361 -27.39 -18.69 25.40
N SER A 362 -28.04 -19.58 26.17
CA SER A 362 -28.63 -19.13 27.43
C SER A 362 -27.50 -18.44 28.17
N ALA A 363 -27.60 -17.12 28.35
CA ALA A 363 -26.73 -16.45 29.29
C ALA A 363 -26.85 -17.25 30.59
N ALA A 364 -25.75 -17.86 31.04
CA ALA A 364 -25.71 -18.38 32.37
C ALA A 364 -25.97 -17.18 33.27
N VAL A 365 -27.16 -17.12 33.87
CA VAL A 365 -27.46 -16.16 34.92
C VAL A 365 -26.34 -16.35 35.94
N PRO A 366 -25.52 -15.32 36.23
CA PRO A 366 -24.47 -15.43 37.22
C PRO A 366 -25.07 -15.92 38.53
N SER A 367 -24.44 -16.91 39.15
CA SER A 367 -24.94 -17.62 40.34
C SER A 367 -25.10 -16.77 41.61
N TRP A 368 -24.99 -15.44 41.51
CA TRP A 368 -25.17 -14.50 42.62
C TRP A 368 -26.58 -13.87 42.66
N GLU A 369 -27.44 -14.10 41.66
CA GLU A 369 -28.84 -13.66 41.67
C GLU A 369 -29.81 -14.63 42.37
N VAL A 370 -29.38 -15.87 42.67
CA VAL A 370 -30.16 -16.76 43.53
C VAL A 370 -29.78 -16.46 44.98
N GLY A 371 -30.43 -15.45 45.54
CA GLY A 371 -30.35 -15.17 46.97
C GLY A 371 -30.66 -16.44 47.75
N THR A 372 -29.72 -16.89 48.56
CA THR A 372 -29.95 -17.90 49.59
C THR A 372 -30.88 -17.29 50.64
N THR A 373 -32.19 -17.33 50.38
CA THR A 373 -33.19 -17.33 51.43
C THR A 373 -33.36 -18.78 51.86
N GLU A 374 -32.73 -19.16 52.97
CA GLU A 374 -33.24 -20.13 53.96
C GLU A 374 -32.19 -20.43 55.03
N GLY A 375 -32.57 -20.24 56.30
CA GLY A 375 -31.97 -20.91 57.47
C GLY A 375 -31.24 -20.04 58.46
#